data_AF-A0A9E5M916-F1
#
_entry.id   AF-A0A9E5M916-F1
#
_cell.length_a   1.000
_cell.length_b   1.000
_cell.length_c   1.000
_cell.angle_alpha   90.00
_cell.angle_beta   90.00
_cell.angle_gamma   90.00
#
_symmetry.space_group_name_H-M   'P 1'
#
loop_
_entity.id
_entity.type
_entity.pdbx_description
1 polymer ?
#
loop_
_entity_poly.entity_id
_entity_poly.type
_entity_poly.pdbx_seq_one_letter_code
_entity_poly.pdbx_strand_id
1 'polypeptide(L)' 'YHVHSYRPVSVAPDWLACETEYGGWFPSGIWKGHVAGFQFHPEKSQESGISLLKRVLEKIGSP' A
#
# COMPACT_ATOMS: atom_id res chain seq x y z
N TYR A 1 -7.15 -0.61 -6.96
CA TYR A 1 -7.64 -1.78 -7.73
C TYR A 1 -6.93 -3.02 -7.21
N HIS A 2 -7.68 -4.03 -6.74
CA HIS A 2 -7.12 -5.27 -6.20
C HIS A 2 -7.37 -6.42 -7.17
N VAL A 3 -6.33 -7.22 -7.44
CA VAL A 3 -6.43 -8.49 -8.17
C VAL A 3 -5.37 -9.45 -7.65
N HIS A 4 -5.75 -10.28 -6.67
CA HIS A 4 -4.83 -11.23 -6.04
C HIS A 4 -5.60 -12.35 -5.34
N SER A 5 -5.02 -13.55 -5.30
CA SER A 5 -5.60 -14.70 -4.58
C SER A 5 -5.01 -14.87 -3.17
N TYR A 6 -3.85 -14.29 -2.91
CA TYR A 6 -3.14 -14.36 -1.63
C TYR A 6 -3.11 -12.98 -0.97
N ARG A 7 -2.98 -12.96 0.35
CA ARG A 7 -2.85 -11.75 1.16
C ARG A 7 -1.90 -11.97 2.32
N PRO A 8 -1.21 -10.93 2.82
CA PRO A 8 -0.49 -11.01 4.08
C PRO A 8 -1.45 -11.32 5.23
N VAL A 9 -1.03 -12.19 6.15
CA VAL A 9 -1.77 -12.45 7.39
C VAL A 9 -1.45 -11.40 8.45
N SER A 10 -0.21 -10.92 8.48
CA SER A 10 0.27 -9.90 9.42
C SER A 10 1.51 -9.20 8.87
N VAL A 11 1.77 -8.01 9.38
CA VAL A 11 3.02 -7.25 9.19
C VAL A 11 3.47 -6.70 10.54
N ALA A 12 4.71 -6.22 10.65
CA ALA A 12 5.13 -5.53 11.86
C ALA A 12 4.21 -4.31 12.09
N PRO A 13 3.70 -4.06 13.33
CA PRO A 13 2.76 -2.97 13.59
C PRO A 13 3.28 -1.61 13.13
N ASP A 14 4.56 -1.33 13.36
CA ASP A 14 5.21 -0.07 12.96
C ASP A 14 5.36 0.08 11.44
N TRP A 15 5.07 -0.96 10.66
CA TRP A 15 5.11 -0.92 9.21
C TRP A 15 3.72 -0.82 8.59
N LEU A 16 2.65 -1.02 9.35
CA LEU A 16 1.30 -1.04 8.82
C LEU A 16 0.89 0.37 8.37
N ALA A 17 0.64 0.55 7.07
CA ALA A 17 0.23 1.84 6.52
C ALA A 17 -1.29 1.89 6.27
N CYS A 18 -1.87 0.79 5.78
CA CYS A 18 -3.31 0.67 5.62
C CYS A 18 -3.76 -0.80 5.54
N GLU A 19 -5.04 -0.99 5.82
CA GLU A 19 -5.72 -2.27 5.72
C GLU A 19 -6.90 -2.19 4.75
N THR A 20 -7.33 -3.34 4.27
CA THR A 20 -8.52 -3.47 3.44
C THR A 20 -9.35 -4.63 3.94
N GLU A 21 -10.67 -4.47 3.91
CA GLU A 21 -11.60 -5.53 4.26
C GLU A 21 -12.04 -6.28 2.99
N TYR A 22 -11.79 -7.58 2.93
CA TYR A 22 -12.34 -8.47 1.92
C TYR A 22 -12.29 -9.92 2.44
N GLY A 23 -13.41 -10.44 2.94
CA GLY A 23 -13.41 -11.73 3.65
C GLY A 23 -12.51 -11.70 4.90
N GLY A 24 -12.55 -10.58 5.63
CA GLY A 24 -11.65 -10.26 6.75
C GLY A 24 -10.66 -9.14 6.41
N TRP A 25 -10.19 -8.47 7.47
CA TRP A 25 -9.16 -7.42 7.39
C TRP A 25 -7.80 -8.01 7.07
N PHE A 26 -7.03 -7.31 6.24
CA PHE A 26 -5.65 -7.66 5.95
C PHE A 26 -4.80 -6.42 5.64
N PRO A 27 -3.48 -6.47 5.90
CA PRO A 27 -2.56 -5.43 5.47
C PRO A 27 -2.55 -5.28 3.95
N SER A 28 -2.96 -4.12 3.45
CA SER A 28 -2.98 -3.82 2.02
C SER A 28 -1.94 -2.77 1.61
N GLY A 29 -1.31 -2.11 2.59
CA GLY A 29 -0.16 -1.26 2.40
C GLY A 29 0.79 -1.29 3.59
N ILE A 30 2.09 -1.23 3.31
CA ILE A 30 3.17 -1.13 4.31
C ILE A 30 4.09 0.04 4.02
N TRP A 31 4.74 0.55 5.06
CA TRP A 31 5.74 1.59 4.98
C TRP A 31 6.84 1.41 6.02
N LYS A 32 8.11 1.42 5.59
CA LYS A 32 9.28 1.38 6.48
C LYS A 32 10.41 2.23 5.91
N GLY A 33 10.68 3.39 6.52
CA GLY A 33 11.70 4.32 6.03
C GLY A 33 11.42 4.73 4.57
N HIS A 34 12.35 4.41 3.67
CA HIS A 34 12.24 4.71 2.23
C HIS A 34 11.64 3.55 1.41
N VAL A 35 11.05 2.56 2.08
CA VAL A 35 10.40 1.41 1.44
C VAL A 35 8.89 1.49 1.67
N ALA A 36 8.13 1.50 0.59
CA ALA A 36 6.67 1.36 0.60
C ALA A 36 6.25 0.15 -0.24
N GLY A 37 5.18 -0.53 0.19
CA GLY A 37 4.61 -1.66 -0.54
C GLY A 37 3.10 -1.59 -0.51
N PHE A 38 2.45 -1.86 -1.65
CA PHE A 38 1.01 -1.84 -1.79
C PHE A 38 0.55 -3.14 -2.45
N GLN A 39 -0.49 -3.77 -1.89
CA GLN A 39 -1.06 -5.00 -2.45
C GLN A 39 -1.96 -4.72 -3.65
N PHE A 40 -2.52 -3.51 -3.73
CA PHE A 40 -3.30 -3.04 -4.86
C PHE A 40 -2.42 -2.41 -5.95
N HIS A 41 -2.99 -2.26 -7.14
CA HIS A 41 -2.38 -1.64 -8.31
C HIS A 41 -2.74 -0.14 -8.38
N PRO A 42 -1.90 0.77 -7.86
CA PRO A 42 -2.16 2.20 -7.97
C PRO A 42 -2.23 2.66 -9.44
N GLU A 43 -1.43 2.10 -10.34
CA GLU A 43 -1.43 2.41 -11.77
C GLU A 43 -2.77 2.10 -12.46
N LYS A 44 -3.55 1.16 -11.91
CA LYS A 44 -4.90 0.81 -12.40
C LYS A 44 -6.03 1.50 -11.63
N SER A 45 -5.71 2.45 -10.75
CA SER A 45 -6.68 3.11 -9.85
C SER A 45 -6.98 4.56 -10.23
N GLN A 46 -6.73 4.94 -11.49
CA GLN A 46 -7.05 6.27 -12.04
C GLN A 46 -6.43 7.41 -11.20
N GLU A 47 -7.14 8.52 -11.04
CA GLU A 47 -6.66 9.71 -10.33
C GLU A 47 -6.22 9.43 -8.90
N SER A 48 -6.94 8.54 -8.19
CA SER A 48 -6.57 8.15 -6.82
C SER A 48 -5.20 7.47 -6.76
N GLY A 49 -4.92 6.62 -7.75
CA GLY A 49 -3.64 5.93 -7.89
C GLY A 49 -2.50 6.85 -8.26
N ILE A 50 -2.72 7.78 -9.19
CA ILE A 50 -1.73 8.79 -9.59
C ILE A 50 -1.41 9.70 -8.39
N SER A 51 -2.43 10.13 -7.63
CA SER A 51 -2.23 10.95 -6.42
C SER A 51 -1.38 10.23 -5.38
N LEU A 52 -1.64 8.93 -5.14
CA LEU A 52 -0.85 8.12 -4.23
C LEU A 52 0.61 8.00 -4.70
N LEU A 53 0.86 7.66 -5.97
CA LEU A 53 2.22 7.47 -6.49
C LEU A 53 3.06 8.76 -6.36
N LYS A 54 2.47 9.93 -6.61
CA LYS A 54 3.16 11.22 -6.39
C LYS A 54 3.60 11.39 -4.93
N ARG A 55 2.68 11.17 -3.99
CA ARG A 55 2.96 11.25 -2.54
C ARG A 55 4.03 10.23 -2.12
N VAL A 56 4.02 9.04 -2.72
CA VAL A 56 5.02 8.01 -2.46
C VAL A 56 6.41 8.47 -2.88
N LEU A 57 6.55 8.99 -4.10
CA LEU A 57 7.83 9.49 -4.62
C LEU A 57 8.35 10.68 -3.80
N GLU A 58 7.47 11.62 -3.43
CA GLU A 58 7.83 12.75 -2.57
C GLU A 58 8.36 12.28 -1.21
N LYS A 59 7.67 11.33 -0.57
CA LYS A 59 8.02 10.82 0.75
C LYS A 59 9.30 9.97 0.75
N ILE A 60 9.52 9.16 -0.29
CA ILE A 60 10.69 8.27 -0.38
C ILE A 60 11.94 9.04 -0.83
N GLY A 61 11.77 10.08 -1.66
CA GLY A 61 12.88 10.92 -2.16
C GLY A 61 13.27 12.09 -1.24
N SER A 62 12.52 12.30 -0.15
CA SER A 62 12.89 13.31 0.86
C SER A 62 14.04 12.76 1.73
N PRO A 63 15.13 13.52 1.92
CA PRO A 63 16.27 13.11 2.76
C PRO A 63 15.91 12.97 4.24
#